data_AF-A0A369W562-F1
#
_entry.id   AF-A0A369W562-F1
#
_cell.length_a   1.000
_cell.length_b   1.000
_cell.length_c   1.000
_cell.angle_alpha   90.00
_cell.angle_beta   90.00
_cell.angle_gamma   90.00
#
_symmetry.space_group_name_H-M   'P 1'
#
loop_
_entity.id
_entity.type
_entity.pdbx_description
1 polymer ?
#
loop_
_entity_poly.entity_id
_entity_poly.type
_entity_poly.pdbx_seq_one_letter_code
_entity_poly.pdbx_strand_id
1 'polypeptide(L)'
;MKITWFAAMSFRIQIAGRILVIDPQSAPAGIDAGELVSGADTVIGSTSPALADFDPELWRPRRRMRLIDEEGEEGLRLYRLGDSGLVADSLDDGLLVLDHADAGTRWGIWADGAVAVLSGSAAQCAAHGTALLDIARPRLIALALDQGEIDVAFEALASHLGDASLIVLEPGMAVEV
;
A
#
# COMPACT_ATOMS: atom_id res chain seq x y z
N MET A 1 6.07 -6.39 8.14
CA MET A 1 6.34 -5.41 7.06
C MET A 1 6.80 -4.07 7.65
N LYS A 2 7.56 -3.24 6.90
CA LYS A 2 7.94 -1.88 7.32
C LYS A 2 7.72 -0.86 6.21
N ILE A 3 7.05 0.26 6.50
CA ILE A 3 6.65 1.28 5.53
C ILE A 3 7.27 2.62 5.91
N THR A 4 7.86 3.30 4.93
CA THR A 4 8.26 4.71 5.02
C THR A 4 7.61 5.46 3.86
N TRP A 5 6.85 6.50 4.18
CA TRP A 5 6.26 7.41 3.21
C TRP A 5 7.04 8.72 3.18
N PHE A 6 7.18 9.35 2.02
CA PHE A 6 7.92 10.62 1.90
C PHE A 6 7.04 11.78 1.43
N ALA A 7 6.18 11.54 0.43
CA ALA A 7 5.11 12.41 -0.06
C ALA A 7 4.42 11.70 -1.24
N ALA A 8 3.17 12.05 -1.54
CA ALA A 8 2.41 11.48 -2.67
C ALA A 8 2.55 9.94 -2.73
N MET A 9 2.97 9.38 -3.88
CA MET A 9 3.24 7.94 -4.06
C MET A 9 4.71 7.54 -3.85
N SER A 10 5.52 8.41 -3.25
CA SER A 10 6.91 8.10 -2.93
C SER A 10 7.01 7.28 -1.63
N PHE A 11 7.32 6.00 -1.76
CA PHE A 11 7.45 5.06 -0.64
C PHE A 11 8.75 4.26 -0.68
N ARG A 12 9.23 3.87 0.51
CA ARG A 12 10.21 2.82 0.69
C ARG A 12 9.65 1.77 1.65
N ILE A 13 9.54 0.53 1.18
CA ILE A 13 8.79 -0.53 1.85
C ILE A 13 9.65 -1.77 1.96
N GLN A 14 9.72 -2.35 3.15
CA GLN A 14 10.30 -3.67 3.39
C GLN A 14 9.18 -4.70 3.53
N ILE A 15 9.10 -5.62 2.56
CA ILE A 15 8.07 -6.65 2.48
C ILE A 15 8.68 -7.91 1.86
N ALA A 16 8.32 -9.09 2.38
CA ALA A 16 8.84 -10.38 1.93
C ALA A 16 10.39 -10.47 1.91
N GLY A 17 11.05 -9.79 2.86
CA GLY A 17 12.52 -9.71 2.91
C GLY A 17 13.16 -8.86 1.81
N ARG A 18 12.38 -8.10 1.03
CA ARG A 18 12.84 -7.23 -0.06
C ARG A 18 12.59 -5.76 0.26
N ILE A 19 13.40 -4.87 -0.29
CA ILE A 19 13.23 -3.42 -0.28
C ILE A 19 12.62 -2.98 -1.61
N LEU A 20 11.37 -2.53 -1.56
CA LEU A 20 10.64 -1.91 -2.66
C LEU A 20 10.70 -0.39 -2.52
N VAL A 21 11.03 0.30 -3.60
CA VAL A 21 10.96 1.77 -3.70
C VAL A 21 10.01 2.15 -4.82
N ILE A 22 9.07 3.03 -4.50
CA ILE A 22 7.97 3.44 -5.39
C ILE A 22 8.10 4.93 -5.65
N ASP A 23 8.00 5.31 -6.93
CA ASP A 23 8.05 6.70 -7.40
C ASP A 23 9.13 7.57 -6.72
N PRO A 24 10.41 7.15 -6.68
CA PRO A 24 11.46 7.89 -5.96
C PRO A 24 11.70 9.29 -6.53
N GLN A 25 11.32 9.53 -7.78
CA GLN A 25 11.43 10.85 -8.42
C GLN A 25 10.34 11.84 -7.96
N SER A 26 9.30 11.34 -7.28
CA SER A 26 8.24 12.16 -6.69
C SER A 26 8.53 12.55 -5.24
N ALA A 27 9.70 12.17 -4.71
CA ALA A 27 10.12 12.56 -3.37
C ALA A 27 10.21 14.10 -3.23
N PRO A 28 9.87 14.65 -2.05
CA PRO A 28 9.86 16.09 -1.85
C PRO A 28 11.29 16.67 -1.85
N ALA A 29 11.39 17.98 -2.08
CA ALA A 29 12.67 18.68 -2.03
C ALA A 29 13.36 18.48 -0.67
N GLY A 30 14.62 18.05 -0.69
CA GLY A 30 15.40 17.71 0.50
C GLY A 30 15.53 16.20 0.77
N ILE A 31 14.79 15.37 0.03
CA ILE A 31 15.00 13.91 -0.01
C ILE A 31 15.73 13.56 -1.31
N ASP A 32 16.92 12.96 -1.21
CA ASP A 32 17.69 12.52 -2.37
C ASP A 32 17.13 11.19 -2.91
N ALA A 33 16.64 11.19 -4.14
CA ALA A 33 16.12 10.00 -4.81
C ALA A 33 17.18 8.89 -4.95
N GLY A 34 18.46 9.25 -5.09
CA GLY A 34 19.59 8.33 -5.12
C GLY A 34 19.81 7.62 -3.78
N GLU A 35 19.60 8.32 -2.66
CA GLU A 35 19.61 7.71 -1.33
C GLU A 35 18.41 6.79 -1.13
N LEU A 36 17.22 7.16 -1.61
CA LEU A 36 16.02 6.34 -1.51
C LEU A 36 16.18 4.97 -2.18
N VAL A 37 16.74 4.94 -3.40
CA VAL A 37 16.95 3.71 -4.17
C VAL A 37 18.16 2.89 -3.70
N SER A 38 18.98 3.45 -2.80
CA SER A 38 20.15 2.75 -2.29
C SER A 38 19.75 1.48 -1.52
N GLY A 39 20.27 0.34 -1.99
CA GLY A 39 19.94 -0.98 -1.45
C GLY A 39 18.52 -1.45 -1.75
N ALA A 40 17.80 -0.82 -2.70
CA ALA A 40 16.50 -1.32 -3.15
C ALA A 40 16.68 -2.56 -4.03
N ASP A 41 15.89 -3.60 -3.75
CA ASP A 41 15.80 -4.78 -4.61
C ASP A 41 14.90 -4.52 -5.83
N THR A 42 13.92 -3.63 -5.67
CA THR A 42 13.00 -3.24 -6.74
C THR A 42 12.70 -1.76 -6.68
N VAL A 43 12.83 -1.09 -7.81
CA VAL A 43 12.43 0.31 -8.00
C VAL A 43 11.39 0.34 -9.11
N ILE A 44 10.19 0.86 -8.81
CA ILE A 44 9.07 0.85 -9.74
C ILE A 44 8.31 2.17 -9.67
N GLY A 45 7.76 2.60 -10.80
CA GLY A 45 6.76 3.67 -10.79
C GLY A 45 5.37 3.10 -10.62
N SER A 46 4.48 3.77 -9.89
CA SER A 46 3.08 3.34 -9.71
C SER A 46 2.35 3.17 -11.05
N THR A 47 2.71 3.97 -12.06
CA THR A 47 2.15 3.91 -13.42
C THR A 47 3.01 3.10 -14.40
N SER A 48 3.95 2.30 -13.92
CA SER A 48 4.89 1.57 -14.77
C SER A 48 4.16 0.54 -15.66
N PRO A 49 4.39 0.54 -16.99
CA PRO A 49 3.81 -0.46 -17.88
C PRO A 49 4.40 -1.87 -17.69
N ALA A 50 5.45 -2.01 -16.86
CA ALA A 50 6.02 -3.30 -16.49
C ALA A 50 5.18 -4.05 -15.45
N LEU A 51 4.27 -3.36 -14.77
CA LEU A 51 3.33 -3.96 -13.82
C LEU A 51 2.13 -4.52 -14.57
N ALA A 52 1.77 -5.77 -14.27
CA ALA A 52 0.50 -6.33 -14.71
C ALA A 52 -0.65 -5.66 -13.94
N ASP A 53 -1.80 -5.52 -14.58
CA ASP A 53 -2.99 -5.01 -13.91
C ASP A 53 -3.48 -6.00 -12.85
N PHE A 54 -3.85 -5.47 -11.69
CA PHE A 54 -4.52 -6.23 -10.65
C PHE A 54 -5.97 -6.47 -11.08
N ASP A 55 -6.32 -7.74 -11.28
CA ASP A 55 -7.67 -8.17 -11.58
C ASP A 55 -8.29 -8.82 -10.33
N PRO A 56 -9.22 -8.14 -9.63
CA PRO A 56 -9.89 -8.68 -8.46
C PRO A 56 -10.73 -9.94 -8.72
N GLU A 57 -11.21 -10.15 -9.94
CA GLU A 57 -12.05 -11.30 -10.29
C GLU A 57 -11.19 -12.56 -10.49
N LEU A 58 -9.97 -12.39 -10.99
CA LEU A 58 -9.00 -13.47 -11.21
C LEU A 58 -8.08 -13.72 -10.02
N TRP A 59 -7.81 -12.70 -9.20
CA TRP A 59 -6.91 -12.83 -8.06
C TRP A 59 -7.45 -13.79 -7.01
N ARG A 60 -6.56 -14.62 -6.45
CA ARG A 60 -6.88 -15.54 -5.34
C ARG A 60 -5.77 -15.44 -4.29
N PRO A 61 -6.13 -15.47 -2.99
CA PRO A 61 -5.13 -15.51 -1.93
C PRO A 61 -4.15 -16.65 -2.15
N ARG A 62 -2.85 -16.33 -2.11
CA ARG A 62 -1.80 -17.34 -2.21
C ARG A 62 -1.86 -18.25 -0.98
N ARG A 63 -1.77 -19.56 -1.20
CA ARG A 63 -1.69 -20.54 -0.12
C ARG A 63 -0.24 -20.94 0.07
N ARG A 64 0.24 -20.92 1.30
CA ARG A 64 1.56 -21.47 1.65
C ARG A 64 1.57 -22.95 1.29
N MET A 65 2.38 -23.32 0.29
CA MET A 65 2.59 -24.71 -0.06
C MET A 65 3.50 -25.38 0.98
N ARG A 66 3.50 -26.70 1.03
CA ARG A 66 4.39 -27.42 1.96
C ARG A 66 5.83 -27.25 1.46
N LEU A 67 6.79 -27.18 2.38
CA LEU A 67 8.23 -27.02 2.09
C LEU A 67 8.80 -28.06 1.09
N ILE A 68 8.13 -29.20 0.91
CA ILE A 68 8.52 -30.25 -0.04
C ILE A 68 8.04 -29.98 -1.49
N ASP A 69 7.14 -29.01 -1.67
CA ASP A 69 6.52 -28.64 -2.95
C ASP A 69 6.97 -27.23 -3.42
N GLU A 70 7.86 -26.55 -2.68
CA GLU A 70 8.37 -25.20 -3.00
C GLU A 70 9.44 -25.27 -4.11
N GLU A 71 9.01 -25.37 -5.36
CA GLU A 71 9.84 -24.95 -6.50
C GLU A 71 9.49 -23.50 -6.87
N GLY A 72 10.33 -22.56 -6.43
CA GLY A 72 10.63 -21.32 -7.17
C GLY A 72 9.58 -20.21 -7.26
N GLU A 73 8.53 -20.18 -6.46
CA GLU A 73 7.60 -19.04 -6.50
C GLU A 73 8.20 -17.81 -5.81
N GLU A 74 8.45 -16.73 -6.57
CA GLU A 74 8.93 -15.47 -6.00
C GLU A 74 7.99 -14.99 -4.86
N GLY A 75 8.59 -14.70 -3.69
CA GLY A 75 7.84 -14.41 -2.46
C GLY A 75 7.02 -13.12 -2.49
N LEU A 76 7.16 -12.30 -3.53
CA LEU A 76 6.49 -11.01 -3.70
C LEU A 76 6.01 -10.84 -5.14
N ARG A 77 4.73 -10.54 -5.33
CA ARG A 77 4.17 -10.14 -6.62
C ARG A 77 3.70 -8.69 -6.56
N LEU A 78 3.96 -7.94 -7.63
CA LEU A 78 3.55 -6.54 -7.74
C LEU A 78 2.57 -6.39 -8.89
N TYR A 79 1.52 -5.60 -8.66
CA TYR A 79 0.49 -5.31 -9.64
C TYR A 79 0.17 -3.83 -9.63
N ARG A 80 -0.22 -3.31 -10.78
CA ARG A 80 -0.81 -1.97 -10.89
C ARG A 80 -2.28 -2.05 -10.44
N LEU A 81 -2.69 -1.12 -9.60
CA LEU A 81 -4.08 -0.99 -9.16
C LEU A 81 -4.69 0.26 -9.79
N GLY A 82 -5.54 0.05 -10.78
CA GLY A 82 -6.14 1.15 -11.54
C GLY A 82 -5.08 2.08 -12.12
N ASP A 83 -5.29 3.40 -12.02
CA ASP A 83 -4.46 4.37 -12.73
C ASP A 83 -3.19 4.79 -11.98
N SER A 84 -3.20 4.75 -10.65
CA SER A 84 -2.12 5.29 -9.81
C SER A 84 -1.89 4.53 -8.49
N GLY A 85 -2.50 3.35 -8.32
CA GLY A 85 -2.32 2.50 -7.17
C GLY A 85 -1.37 1.32 -7.45
N LEU A 86 -1.00 0.61 -6.39
CA LEU A 86 -0.15 -0.58 -6.47
C LEU A 86 -0.62 -1.63 -5.45
N VAL A 87 -0.60 -2.89 -5.85
CA VAL A 87 -0.79 -4.04 -4.95
C VAL A 87 0.51 -4.82 -4.86
N ALA A 88 0.95 -5.10 -3.63
CA ALA A 88 2.03 -6.01 -3.32
C ALA A 88 1.46 -7.24 -2.58
N ASP A 89 1.58 -8.41 -3.19
CA ASP A 89 1.07 -9.69 -2.70
C ASP A 89 2.23 -10.57 -2.22
N SER A 90 2.33 -10.73 -0.90
CA SER A 90 3.32 -11.57 -0.23
C SER A 90 2.64 -12.74 0.49
N LEU A 91 3.28 -13.91 0.45
CA LEU A 91 2.85 -15.08 1.22
C LEU A 91 2.95 -14.86 2.74
N ASP A 92 3.98 -14.16 3.21
CA ASP A 92 4.25 -14.01 4.65
C ASP A 92 3.63 -12.72 5.23
N ASP A 93 3.67 -11.61 4.49
CA ASP A 93 3.15 -10.32 4.95
C ASP A 93 1.67 -10.08 4.55
N GLY A 94 1.14 -10.84 3.58
CA GLY A 94 -0.20 -10.67 3.02
C GLY A 94 -0.27 -9.63 1.90
N LEU A 95 -1.47 -9.06 1.70
CA LEU A 95 -1.69 -7.98 0.75
C LEU A 95 -1.36 -6.62 1.36
N LEU A 96 -0.46 -5.90 0.71
CA LEU A 96 -0.30 -4.46 0.87
C LEU A 96 -0.92 -3.76 -0.34
N VAL A 97 -1.82 -2.81 -0.07
CA VAL A 97 -2.46 -1.99 -1.09
C VAL A 97 -2.05 -0.54 -0.89
N LEU A 98 -1.47 0.08 -1.92
CA LEU A 98 -1.22 1.50 -1.96
C LEU A 98 -2.26 2.13 -2.88
N ASP A 99 -3.24 2.78 -2.27
CA ASP A 99 -4.33 3.44 -2.97
C ASP A 99 -4.09 4.94 -2.97
N HIS A 100 -3.63 5.45 -4.12
CA HIS A 100 -3.70 6.88 -4.37
C HIS A 100 -5.14 7.24 -4.74
N ALA A 101 -5.65 8.36 -4.27
CA ALA A 101 -7.04 8.75 -4.44
C ALA A 101 -7.53 8.71 -5.90
N ASP A 102 -6.65 8.97 -6.86
CA ASP A 102 -6.98 8.96 -8.28
C ASP A 102 -6.79 7.58 -8.95
N ALA A 103 -6.53 6.52 -8.17
CA ALA A 103 -6.35 5.17 -8.70
C ALA A 103 -7.66 4.59 -9.25
N GLY A 104 -8.82 5.10 -8.82
CA GLY A 104 -10.12 4.56 -9.23
C GLY A 104 -10.39 3.17 -8.65
N THR A 105 -9.77 2.86 -7.51
CA THR A 105 -9.82 1.55 -6.85
C THR A 105 -11.26 1.13 -6.56
N ARG A 106 -11.61 -0.08 -7.00
CA ARG A 106 -12.88 -0.73 -6.68
C ARG A 106 -12.62 -1.80 -5.64
N TRP A 107 -12.89 -1.46 -4.38
CA TRP A 107 -12.74 -2.38 -3.27
C TRP A 107 -13.68 -3.59 -3.41
N GLY A 108 -13.22 -4.71 -2.90
CA GLY A 108 -14.00 -5.93 -2.79
C GLY A 108 -13.42 -6.81 -1.68
N ILE A 109 -14.04 -7.97 -1.48
CA ILE A 109 -13.66 -8.93 -0.42
C ILE A 109 -12.19 -9.37 -0.52
N TRP A 110 -11.55 -9.21 -1.70
CA TRP A 110 -10.13 -9.45 -1.87
C TRP A 110 -9.24 -8.61 -0.94
N ALA A 111 -9.73 -7.47 -0.44
CA ALA A 111 -9.01 -6.61 0.50
C ALA A 111 -9.15 -7.05 1.97
N ASP A 112 -9.84 -8.15 2.26
CA ASP A 112 -9.91 -8.71 3.61
C ASP A 112 -8.52 -9.05 4.14
N GLY A 113 -8.23 -8.60 5.36
CA GLY A 113 -6.95 -8.77 6.03
C GLY A 113 -5.80 -7.95 5.43
N ALA A 114 -6.05 -7.13 4.40
CA ALA A 114 -5.02 -6.31 3.77
C ALA A 114 -4.53 -5.19 4.69
N VAL A 115 -3.31 -4.73 4.43
CA VAL A 115 -2.83 -3.42 4.86
C VAL A 115 -3.08 -2.44 3.73
N ALA A 116 -3.92 -1.44 3.96
CA ALA A 116 -4.23 -0.39 2.97
C ALA A 116 -3.53 0.91 3.37
N VAL A 117 -2.75 1.49 2.47
CA VAL A 117 -2.21 2.84 2.59
C VAL A 117 -3.02 3.75 1.68
N LEU A 118 -3.68 4.76 2.25
CA LEU A 118 -4.49 5.72 1.52
C LEU A 118 -3.73 7.04 1.42
N SER A 119 -3.60 7.57 0.21
CA SER A 119 -2.96 8.88 -0.05
C SER A 119 -3.82 9.75 -0.96
N GLY A 120 -3.72 11.07 -0.83
CA GLY A 120 -4.57 12.04 -1.53
C GLY A 120 -4.99 13.16 -0.58
N SER A 121 -6.14 13.78 -0.83
CA SER A 121 -6.75 14.72 0.13
C SER A 121 -7.48 14.01 1.26
N ALA A 122 -7.75 14.73 2.37
CA ALA A 122 -8.48 14.18 3.52
C ALA A 122 -9.83 13.58 3.11
N ALA A 123 -10.57 14.29 2.27
CA ALA A 123 -11.90 13.88 1.83
C ALA A 123 -11.86 12.62 0.96
N GLN A 124 -10.85 12.50 0.08
CA GLN A 124 -10.67 11.32 -0.75
C GLN A 124 -10.29 10.10 0.10
N CYS A 125 -9.32 10.24 1.02
CA CYS A 125 -8.94 9.14 1.91
C CYS A 125 -10.09 8.71 2.82
N ALA A 126 -10.89 9.65 3.34
CA ALA A 126 -12.08 9.32 4.10
C ALA A 126 -13.09 8.52 3.25
N ALA A 127 -13.40 8.99 2.03
CA ALA A 127 -14.34 8.29 1.14
C ALA A 127 -13.85 6.88 0.77
N HIS A 128 -12.58 6.74 0.41
CA HIS A 128 -11.99 5.45 0.03
C HIS A 128 -11.88 4.50 1.20
N GLY A 129 -11.49 4.99 2.38
CA GLY A 129 -11.42 4.19 3.60
C GLY A 129 -12.79 3.71 4.06
N THR A 130 -13.82 4.56 4.01
CA THR A 130 -15.21 4.14 4.30
C THR A 130 -15.67 3.08 3.29
N ALA A 131 -15.45 3.29 1.99
CA ALA A 131 -15.82 2.31 0.97
C ALA A 131 -15.13 0.95 1.17
N LEU A 132 -13.87 0.95 1.62
CA LEU A 132 -13.15 -0.27 1.99
C LEU A 132 -13.80 -0.95 3.21
N LEU A 133 -14.07 -0.20 4.28
CA LEU A 133 -14.63 -0.73 5.54
C LEU A 133 -16.07 -1.25 5.37
N ASP A 134 -16.83 -0.70 4.43
CA ASP A 134 -18.18 -1.15 4.11
C ASP A 134 -18.21 -2.56 3.49
N ILE A 135 -17.16 -2.93 2.73
CA ILE A 135 -17.16 -4.16 1.91
C ILE A 135 -16.14 -5.22 2.37
N ALA A 136 -15.12 -4.82 3.12
CA ALA A 136 -14.02 -5.67 3.55
C ALA A 136 -13.64 -5.42 5.01
N ARG A 137 -12.71 -6.22 5.52
CA ARG A 137 -12.14 -6.13 6.87
C ARG A 137 -10.61 -6.01 6.77
N PRO A 138 -10.06 -4.82 6.46
CA PRO A 138 -8.61 -4.65 6.45
C PRO A 138 -8.02 -4.85 7.84
N ARG A 139 -6.77 -5.32 7.93
CA ARG A 139 -6.05 -5.41 9.20
C ARG A 139 -5.63 -4.02 9.68
N LEU A 140 -5.25 -3.16 8.74
CA LEU A 140 -4.71 -1.83 9.00
C LEU A 140 -5.05 -0.89 7.84
N ILE A 141 -5.44 0.33 8.18
CA ILE A 141 -5.47 1.48 7.28
C ILE A 141 -4.37 2.46 7.75
N ALA A 142 -3.50 2.86 6.84
CA ALA A 142 -2.46 3.86 7.09
C ALA A 142 -2.73 5.10 6.22
N LEU A 143 -2.79 6.26 6.84
CA LEU A 143 -3.01 7.54 6.14
C LEU A 143 -1.67 8.18 5.78
N ALA A 144 -1.46 8.41 4.49
CA ALA A 144 -0.32 9.11 3.92
C ALA A 144 -0.79 10.49 3.42
N LEU A 145 -1.00 11.40 4.38
CA LEU A 145 -1.64 12.71 4.21
C LEU A 145 -0.73 13.84 4.69
N ASP A 146 -0.91 15.02 4.12
CA ASP A 146 -0.27 16.24 4.61
C ASP A 146 -0.76 16.61 6.02
N GLN A 147 0.09 17.28 6.81
CA GLN A 147 -0.16 17.49 8.24
C GLN A 147 -1.49 18.21 8.56
N GLY A 148 -1.94 19.11 7.68
CA GLY A 148 -3.20 19.84 7.85
C GLY A 148 -4.47 19.03 7.56
N GLU A 149 -4.33 17.82 7.01
CA GLU A 149 -5.43 16.99 6.54
C GLU A 149 -5.68 15.75 7.42
N ILE A 150 -4.73 15.43 8.30
CA ILE A 150 -4.74 14.22 9.13
C ILE A 150 -5.99 14.14 10.01
N ASP A 151 -6.24 15.17 10.83
CA ASP A 151 -7.32 15.13 11.83
C ASP A 151 -8.69 14.91 11.15
N VAL A 152 -8.92 15.56 10.02
CA VAL A 152 -10.17 15.46 9.25
C VAL A 152 -10.39 14.02 8.74
N ALA A 153 -9.39 13.41 8.12
CA ALA A 153 -9.51 12.06 7.61
C ALA A 153 -9.58 11.02 8.74
N PHE A 154 -8.81 11.22 9.80
CA PHE A 154 -8.76 10.33 10.95
C PHE A 154 -10.10 10.30 11.67
N GLU A 155 -10.69 11.45 11.97
CA GLU A 155 -12.01 11.54 12.63
C GLU A 155 -13.12 10.89 11.79
N ALA A 156 -13.09 11.07 10.46
CA ALA A 156 -14.06 10.49 9.55
C ALA A 156 -14.02 8.94 9.56
N LEU A 157 -12.82 8.35 9.61
CA LEU A 157 -12.64 6.90 9.58
C LEU A 157 -12.74 6.23 10.94
N ALA A 158 -12.33 6.91 12.01
CA ALA A 158 -12.22 6.32 13.35
C ALA A 158 -13.52 5.68 13.85
N SER A 159 -14.68 6.26 13.51
CA SER A 159 -16.00 5.72 13.89
C SER A 159 -16.44 4.47 13.12
N HIS A 160 -15.74 4.12 12.04
CA HIS A 160 -16.11 3.04 11.10
C HIS A 160 -15.14 1.84 11.14
N LEU A 161 -14.07 1.89 11.93
CA LEU A 161 -12.95 0.94 11.84
C LEU A 161 -13.32 -0.53 12.15
N GLY A 162 -14.32 -0.78 13.00
CA GLY A 162 -14.57 -2.12 13.50
C GLY A 162 -13.33 -2.69 14.18
N ASP A 163 -12.77 -3.77 13.62
CA ASP A 163 -11.54 -4.43 14.11
C ASP A 163 -10.26 -3.92 13.40
N ALA A 164 -10.38 -3.04 12.39
CA ALA A 164 -9.23 -2.50 11.67
C ALA A 164 -8.47 -1.50 12.55
N SER A 165 -7.13 -1.55 12.47
CA SER A 165 -6.30 -0.48 13.03
C SER A 165 -6.23 0.72 12.10
N LEU A 166 -6.06 1.92 12.65
CA LEU A 166 -5.84 3.16 11.89
C LEU A 166 -4.58 3.86 12.39
N ILE A 167 -3.67 4.17 11.48
CA ILE A 167 -2.43 4.91 11.77
C ILE A 167 -2.24 6.05 10.77
N VAL A 168 -1.33 6.96 11.12
CA VAL A 168 -0.86 8.02 10.24
C VAL A 168 0.63 7.78 9.96
N LEU A 169 1.03 7.93 8.71
CA LEU A 169 2.43 7.87 8.31
C LEU A 169 3.01 9.28 8.38
N GLU A 170 4.00 9.49 9.24
CA GLU A 170 4.77 10.74 9.21
C GLU A 170 5.82 10.68 8.08
N PRO A 171 5.97 11.75 7.27
CA PRO A 171 6.98 11.80 6.22
C PRO A 171 8.39 11.47 6.73
N GLY A 172 9.05 10.51 6.10
CA GLY A 172 10.41 10.07 6.43
C GLY A 172 10.50 9.16 7.67
N MET A 173 9.41 8.96 8.41
CA MET A 173 9.40 8.03 9.54
C MET A 173 9.06 6.62 9.08
N ALA A 174 9.86 5.65 9.53
CA ALA A 174 9.61 4.26 9.22
C ALA A 174 8.76 3.58 10.30
N VAL A 175 7.66 2.98 9.88
CA VAL A 175 6.68 2.33 10.76
C VAL A 175 6.61 0.83 10.47
N GLU A 176 6.59 0.02 11.52
CA GLU A 176 6.43 -1.43 11.43
C GLU A 176 4.96 -1.81 11.60
N VAL A 177 4.48 -2.72 10.74
CA VAL A 177 3.06 -3.07 10.57
C VAL A 177 2.84 -4.56 10.30
#